data_AF-A0A9D1MWT3-F1
#
_entry.id   AF-A0A9D1MWT3-F1
#
_cell.length_a   1.000
_cell.length_b   1.000
_cell.length_c   1.000
_cell.angle_alpha   90.00
_cell.angle_beta   90.00
_cell.angle_gamma   90.00
#
_symmetry.space_group_name_H-M   'P 1'
#
loop_
_entity.id
_entity.type
_entity.pdbx_description
1 polymer ?
#
loop_
_entity_poly.entity_id
_entity_poly.type
_entity_poly.pdbx_seq_one_letter_code
_entity_poly.pdbx_strand_id
1 'polypeptide(L)'
;MKKLVMCAAVCLAAVLAVNGMAAYSVSVASKRMVPIYSVDRQDNCVALSFDAAWGADKTRKIMDICDDYGVKATFFLVGFWVEKYPELVKEIHLRGFEIGTHSQTHPHMGKLTEEQCADELQASCKAIFDVTGQMPTLFRPPYGDYGNALMRVCSQLGLHVVQWSVDSLDWQGLSAEQIACRVQKAQSGDIILCHNNSDHITEALPLMLEWGKIKGLNFRPVGEVIYTDNYTVDGSGKQTQNKQ
;
A
#
# COMPACT_ATOMS: atom_id res chain seq x y z
N MET A 1 -16.43 26.29 -90.21
CA MET A 1 -16.79 26.95 -88.95
C MET A 1 -15.70 26.65 -87.94
N LYS A 2 -15.11 27.72 -87.35
CA LYS A 2 -14.52 27.88 -85.99
C LYS A 2 -13.82 26.66 -85.34
N LYS A 3 -12.67 26.74 -84.68
CA LYS A 3 -11.57 27.71 -84.48
C LYS A 3 -10.63 26.93 -83.53
N LEU A 4 -9.36 26.84 -83.87
CA LEU A 4 -8.27 26.38 -83.00
C LEU A 4 -7.95 27.50 -81.98
N VAL A 5 -8.27 27.37 -80.69
CA VAL A 5 -7.69 28.17 -79.57
C VAL A 5 -7.94 27.48 -78.22
N MET A 6 -6.88 27.09 -77.52
CA MET A 6 -6.70 27.18 -76.05
C MET A 6 -5.37 26.47 -75.72
N CYS A 7 -4.49 26.93 -74.85
CA CYS A 7 -4.16 28.24 -74.30
C CYS A 7 -2.78 28.00 -73.65
N ALA A 8 -1.88 28.94 -73.80
CA ALA A 8 -0.59 28.97 -73.11
C ALA A 8 -0.78 29.30 -71.62
N ALA A 9 0.06 28.71 -70.76
CA ALA A 9 0.64 29.29 -69.53
C ALA A 9 1.41 28.16 -68.82
N VAL A 10 2.69 27.95 -69.15
CA VAL A 10 3.86 28.61 -68.54
C VAL A 10 3.84 28.51 -67.03
N CYS A 11 4.79 27.70 -66.57
CA CYS A 11 5.19 27.45 -65.19
C CYS A 11 5.25 28.72 -64.34
N LEU A 12 4.66 28.66 -63.15
CA LEU A 12 5.01 29.56 -62.06
C LEU A 12 5.19 28.77 -60.76
N ALA A 13 6.43 28.85 -60.29
CA ALA A 13 6.87 28.83 -58.89
C ALA A 13 6.55 27.60 -58.02
N ALA A 14 7.63 26.86 -57.75
CA ALA A 14 7.87 26.20 -56.48
C ALA A 14 7.52 27.11 -55.29
N VAL A 15 7.09 26.50 -54.16
CA VAL A 15 7.59 26.75 -52.79
C VAL A 15 6.74 25.95 -51.79
N LEU A 16 7.41 24.97 -51.15
CA LEU A 16 7.15 24.41 -49.81
C LEU A 16 5.87 23.59 -49.59
N ALA A 17 5.86 22.36 -50.09
CA ALA A 17 5.22 21.28 -49.34
C ALA A 17 6.10 20.99 -48.11
N VAL A 18 5.81 21.66 -46.99
CA VAL A 18 6.38 21.32 -45.70
C VAL A 18 5.89 19.90 -45.40
N ASN A 19 6.80 18.92 -45.50
CA ASN A 19 6.62 17.61 -44.92
C ASN A 19 6.56 17.79 -43.40
N GLY A 20 5.38 18.15 -42.90
CA GLY A 20 5.02 18.04 -41.51
C GLY A 20 4.95 16.55 -41.18
N MET A 21 6.10 15.92 -40.95
CA MET A 21 6.17 14.78 -40.06
C MET A 21 5.69 15.28 -38.71
N ALA A 22 4.38 15.22 -38.49
CA ALA A 22 3.84 15.21 -37.15
C ALA A 22 4.51 14.02 -36.47
N ALA A 23 5.49 14.31 -35.61
CA ALA A 23 5.98 13.35 -34.65
C ALA A 23 4.77 13.03 -33.76
N TYR A 24 4.04 11.97 -34.12
CA TYR A 24 3.10 11.34 -33.21
C TYR A 24 3.97 10.76 -32.10
N SER A 25 4.21 11.57 -31.07
CA SER A 25 4.61 11.06 -29.78
C SER A 25 3.44 10.22 -29.28
N VAL A 26 3.45 8.94 -29.64
CA VAL A 26 2.63 7.94 -28.96
C VAL A 26 3.19 7.88 -27.55
N SER A 27 2.61 8.68 -26.66
CA SER A 27 2.73 8.47 -25.24
C SER A 27 2.17 7.09 -24.97
N VAL A 28 3.06 6.10 -24.89
CA VAL A 28 2.70 4.82 -24.30
C VAL A 28 2.46 5.14 -22.83
N ALA A 29 1.23 5.46 -22.49
CA ALA A 29 0.83 5.67 -21.11
C ALA A 29 1.24 4.41 -20.34
N SER A 30 2.26 4.55 -19.48
CA SER A 30 2.74 3.47 -18.63
C SER A 30 1.53 2.93 -17.87
N LYS A 31 1.24 1.62 -18.02
CA LYS A 31 0.13 0.97 -17.33
C LYS A 31 0.23 1.29 -15.83
N ARG A 32 -0.85 1.78 -15.23
CA ARG A 32 -0.91 2.07 -13.78
C ARG A 32 -0.57 0.79 -13.02
N MET A 33 0.45 0.86 -12.17
CA MET A 33 0.80 -0.19 -11.22
C MET A 33 -0.13 -0.05 -10.02
N VAL A 34 -0.68 -1.16 -9.53
CA VAL A 34 -1.68 -1.18 -8.45
C VAL A 34 -1.12 -2.02 -7.29
N PRO A 35 -1.13 -1.50 -6.04
CA PRO A 35 -0.70 -2.26 -4.86
C PRO A 35 -1.77 -3.28 -4.43
N ILE A 36 -1.44 -4.09 -3.43
CA ILE A 36 -2.34 -5.12 -2.90
C ILE A 36 -3.33 -4.46 -1.92
N TYR A 37 -4.61 -4.47 -2.27
CA TYR A 37 -5.70 -3.99 -1.41
C TYR A 37 -6.40 -5.14 -0.66
N SER A 38 -6.55 -6.28 -1.33
CA SER A 38 -7.12 -7.52 -0.79
C SER A 38 -6.58 -8.72 -1.55
N VAL A 39 -6.87 -9.92 -1.08
CA VAL A 39 -6.35 -11.18 -1.63
C VAL A 39 -7.51 -12.14 -1.91
N ASP A 40 -7.45 -12.88 -3.01
CA ASP A 40 -8.36 -13.98 -3.28
C ASP A 40 -8.02 -15.18 -2.38
N ARG A 41 -8.71 -15.26 -1.24
CA ARG A 41 -8.55 -16.30 -0.22
C ARG A 41 -9.87 -16.97 0.06
N GLN A 42 -9.83 -18.29 0.28
CA GLN A 42 -11.00 -19.11 0.63
C GLN A 42 -10.84 -19.81 1.98
N ASP A 43 -9.76 -19.51 2.74
CA ASP A 43 -9.42 -20.12 4.02
C ASP A 43 -9.80 -19.25 5.23
N ASN A 44 -10.67 -18.26 5.02
CA ASN A 44 -11.16 -17.31 6.03
C ASN A 44 -10.06 -16.50 6.72
N CYS A 45 -8.85 -16.38 6.16
CA CYS A 45 -7.83 -15.52 6.73
C CYS A 45 -8.14 -14.05 6.43
N VAL A 46 -7.88 -13.16 7.38
CA VAL A 46 -8.00 -11.70 7.22
C VAL A 46 -6.76 -11.05 7.82
N ALA A 47 -6.21 -10.03 7.17
CA ALA A 47 -5.05 -9.35 7.70
C ALA A 47 -5.45 -8.23 8.67
N LEU A 48 -4.90 -8.25 9.88
CA LEU A 48 -5.00 -7.14 10.82
C LEU A 48 -3.72 -6.31 10.77
N SER A 49 -3.84 -4.99 10.59
CA SER A 49 -2.67 -4.12 10.52
C SER A 49 -2.87 -2.78 11.20
N PHE A 50 -1.76 -2.22 11.70
CA PHE A 50 -1.71 -0.93 12.39
C PHE A 50 -0.64 -0.03 11.79
N ASP A 51 -1.02 1.18 11.41
CA ASP A 51 -0.05 2.20 11.02
C ASP A 51 0.42 2.96 12.27
N ALA A 52 1.73 3.02 12.46
CA ALA A 52 2.39 3.67 13.59
C ALA A 52 3.24 4.85 13.13
N ALA A 53 2.60 6.01 13.00
CA ALA A 53 3.23 7.27 12.66
C ALA A 53 3.48 8.15 13.89
N TRP A 54 2.53 8.21 14.83
CA TRP A 54 2.64 9.06 16.02
C TRP A 54 2.08 8.36 17.25
N GLY A 55 2.48 8.81 18.44
CA GLY A 55 2.02 8.21 19.70
C GLY A 55 2.50 6.77 19.91
N ALA A 56 2.51 6.31 21.15
CA ALA A 56 2.94 4.95 21.51
C ALA A 56 2.23 4.42 22.76
N ASP A 57 1.37 5.24 23.37
CA ASP A 57 0.65 5.00 24.61
C ASP A 57 -0.23 3.75 24.56
N LYS A 58 -0.80 3.43 23.39
CA LYS A 58 -1.72 2.31 23.22
C LYS A 58 -1.06 1.06 22.63
N THR A 59 0.13 1.17 22.07
CA THR A 59 0.77 0.07 21.31
C THR A 59 0.98 -1.19 22.14
N ARG A 60 1.46 -1.06 23.40
CA ARG A 60 1.59 -2.22 24.31
C ARG A 60 0.24 -2.88 24.57
N LYS A 61 -0.79 -2.08 24.86
CA LYS A 61 -2.13 -2.60 25.14
C LYS A 61 -2.76 -3.28 23.92
N ILE A 62 -2.51 -2.77 22.72
CA ILE A 62 -2.91 -3.42 21.46
C ILE A 62 -2.24 -4.79 21.36
N MET A 63 -0.92 -4.88 21.57
CA MET A 63 -0.21 -6.16 21.53
C MET A 63 -0.73 -7.13 22.60
N ASP A 64 -1.02 -6.65 23.81
CA ASP A 64 -1.58 -7.47 24.90
C ASP A 64 -2.93 -8.07 24.51
N ILE A 65 -3.83 -7.27 23.94
CA ILE A 65 -5.12 -7.75 23.44
C ILE A 65 -4.92 -8.77 22.31
N CYS A 66 -4.04 -8.49 21.35
CA CYS A 66 -3.75 -9.45 20.28
C CYS A 66 -3.24 -10.78 20.85
N ASP A 67 -2.32 -10.76 21.81
CA ASP A 67 -1.76 -11.95 22.46
C ASP A 67 -2.83 -12.71 23.26
N ASP A 68 -3.68 -12.02 24.01
CA ASP A 68 -4.79 -12.61 24.77
C ASP A 68 -5.77 -13.38 23.86
N TYR A 69 -5.93 -12.93 22.61
CA TYR A 69 -6.78 -13.57 21.61
C TYR A 69 -6.00 -14.56 20.70
N GLY A 70 -4.69 -14.72 20.89
CA GLY A 70 -3.85 -15.59 20.07
C GLY A 70 -3.69 -15.11 18.62
N VAL A 71 -3.75 -13.80 18.40
CA VAL A 71 -3.67 -13.16 17.07
C VAL A 71 -2.33 -12.45 16.91
N LYS A 72 -1.77 -12.54 15.71
CA LYS A 72 -0.66 -11.68 15.27
C LYS A 72 -1.12 -10.75 14.16
N ALA A 73 -0.51 -9.57 14.13
CA ALA A 73 -0.85 -8.48 13.24
C ALA A 73 0.44 -7.88 12.64
N THR A 74 0.26 -6.99 11.66
CA THR A 74 1.37 -6.24 11.05
C THR A 74 1.37 -4.81 11.55
N PHE A 75 2.52 -4.32 12.02
CA PHE A 75 2.73 -2.90 12.31
C PHE A 75 3.55 -2.26 11.18
N PHE A 76 2.98 -1.26 10.51
CA PHE A 76 3.71 -0.43 9.55
C PHE A 76 4.29 0.78 10.27
N LEU A 77 5.62 0.82 10.39
CA LEU A 77 6.32 1.79 11.25
C LEU A 77 6.96 2.90 10.43
N VAL A 78 6.73 4.15 10.83
CA VAL A 78 7.47 5.28 10.27
C VAL A 78 8.88 5.33 10.88
N GLY A 79 9.90 5.66 10.08
CA GLY A 79 11.29 5.65 10.50
C GLY A 79 11.59 6.53 11.73
N PHE A 80 11.09 7.77 11.77
CA PHE A 80 11.26 8.61 12.97
C PHE A 80 10.54 8.04 14.20
N TRP A 81 9.49 7.22 14.02
CA TRP A 81 8.82 6.54 15.13
C TRP A 81 9.69 5.41 15.68
N VAL A 82 10.35 4.68 14.78
CA VAL A 82 11.33 3.64 15.13
C VAL A 82 12.50 4.22 15.92
N GLU A 83 13.05 5.35 15.46
CA GLU A 83 14.14 6.07 16.15
C GLU A 83 13.73 6.58 17.53
N LYS A 84 12.47 7.00 17.68
CA LYS A 84 11.95 7.52 18.95
C LYS A 84 11.63 6.43 19.96
N TYR A 85 11.17 5.26 19.51
CA TYR A 85 10.72 4.16 20.38
C TYR A 85 11.40 2.81 20.07
N PRO A 86 12.75 2.73 20.03
CA PRO A 86 13.45 1.52 19.60
C PRO A 86 13.16 0.31 20.50
N GLU A 87 13.03 0.51 21.81
CA GLU A 87 12.70 -0.60 22.73
C GLU A 87 11.28 -1.15 22.48
N LEU A 88 10.34 -0.30 22.08
CA LEU A 88 8.99 -0.75 21.75
C LEU A 88 8.96 -1.49 20.41
N VAL A 89 9.73 -1.04 19.41
CA VAL A 89 9.91 -1.73 18.13
C VAL A 89 10.51 -3.12 18.35
N LYS A 90 11.55 -3.21 19.20
CA LYS A 90 12.17 -4.47 19.58
C LYS A 90 11.17 -5.39 20.27
N GLU A 91 10.31 -4.86 21.13
CA GLU A 91 9.24 -5.63 21.77
C GLU A 91 8.19 -6.14 20.77
N ILE A 92 7.75 -5.31 19.82
CA ILE A 92 6.86 -5.72 18.71
C ILE A 92 7.47 -6.95 18.00
N HIS A 93 8.74 -6.85 17.63
CA HIS A 93 9.46 -7.95 16.97
C HIS A 93 9.58 -9.21 17.84
N LEU A 94 10.03 -9.07 19.10
CA LEU A 94 10.23 -10.20 20.01
C LEU A 94 8.92 -10.91 20.39
N ARG A 95 7.79 -10.19 20.39
CA ARG A 95 6.46 -10.77 20.57
C ARG A 95 5.94 -11.45 19.30
N GLY A 96 6.67 -11.41 18.19
CA GLY A 96 6.31 -12.11 16.95
C GLY A 96 5.26 -11.38 16.10
N PHE A 97 5.08 -10.07 16.28
CA PHE A 97 4.31 -9.27 15.34
C PHE A 97 5.15 -8.98 14.09
N GLU A 98 4.49 -8.93 12.94
CA GLU A 98 5.15 -8.56 11.68
C GLU A 98 5.40 -7.06 11.63
N ILE A 99 6.55 -6.65 11.08
CA ILE A 99 6.91 -5.24 10.92
C ILE A 99 7.08 -4.94 9.43
N GLY A 100 6.31 -3.97 8.95
CA GLY A 100 6.49 -3.31 7.65
C GLY A 100 7.01 -1.89 7.81
N THR A 101 7.53 -1.31 6.73
CA THR A 101 7.91 0.11 6.70
C THR A 101 6.73 1.00 6.29
N HIS A 102 6.63 2.19 6.87
CA HIS A 102 5.67 3.23 6.52
C HIS A 102 6.37 4.54 6.10
N SER A 103 7.48 4.42 5.34
CA SER A 103 8.43 5.50 4.99
C SER A 103 9.25 6.02 6.17
N GLN A 104 10.18 6.95 5.94
CA GLN A 104 11.03 7.53 6.98
C GLN A 104 10.35 8.72 7.64
N THR A 105 9.74 9.61 6.85
CA THR A 105 9.22 10.91 7.32
C THR A 105 7.71 11.10 7.14
N HIS A 106 7.00 10.07 6.68
CA HIS A 106 5.55 10.11 6.40
C HIS A 106 5.13 11.15 5.32
N PRO A 107 5.85 11.27 4.17
CA PRO A 107 5.48 12.22 3.12
C PRO A 107 4.42 11.64 2.18
N HIS A 108 3.88 12.50 1.30
CA HIS A 108 3.08 12.07 0.15
C HIS A 108 3.97 11.37 -0.90
N MET A 109 4.23 10.07 -0.71
CA MET A 109 5.19 9.29 -1.50
C MET A 109 4.88 9.28 -3.01
N GLY A 110 3.60 9.34 -3.39
CA GLY A 110 3.19 9.42 -4.79
C GLY A 110 3.65 10.68 -5.53
N LYS A 111 4.08 11.73 -4.81
CA LYS A 111 4.55 13.00 -5.36
C LYS A 111 6.08 13.12 -5.43
N LEU A 112 6.81 12.13 -4.91
CA LEU A 112 8.26 12.13 -4.87
C LEU A 112 8.88 11.59 -6.16
N THR A 113 10.13 11.95 -6.42
CA THR A 113 10.94 11.29 -7.45
C THR A 113 11.32 9.86 -7.04
N GLU A 114 11.81 9.04 -7.98
CA GLU A 114 12.28 7.69 -7.65
C GLU A 114 13.43 7.70 -6.63
N GLU A 115 14.37 8.65 -6.77
CA GLU A 115 15.48 8.84 -5.83
C GLU A 115 14.96 9.19 -4.42
N GLN A 116 14.06 10.16 -4.31
CA GLN A 116 13.45 10.53 -3.03
C GLN A 116 12.64 9.38 -2.40
N CYS A 117 11.94 8.59 -3.22
CA CYS A 117 11.27 7.37 -2.73
C CYS A 117 12.28 6.36 -2.20
N ALA A 118 13.40 6.16 -2.90
CA ALA A 118 14.44 5.23 -2.50
C ALA A 118 15.08 5.65 -1.17
N ASP A 119 15.39 6.95 -1.00
CA ASP A 119 15.95 7.49 0.24
C ASP A 119 15.00 7.26 1.44
N GLU A 120 13.72 7.59 1.28
CA GLU A 120 12.70 7.38 2.32
C GLU A 120 12.55 5.89 2.71
N LEU A 121 12.54 4.99 1.73
CA LEU A 121 12.36 3.57 1.97
C LEU A 121 13.62 2.92 2.55
N GLN A 122 14.80 3.23 2.00
CA GLN A 122 16.07 2.66 2.47
C GLN A 122 16.38 3.12 3.90
N ALA A 123 16.17 4.40 4.21
CA ALA A 123 16.38 4.92 5.57
C ALA A 123 15.45 4.23 6.58
N SER A 124 14.16 4.11 6.25
CA SER A 124 13.17 3.48 7.13
C SER A 124 13.42 1.98 7.32
N CYS A 125 13.71 1.25 6.23
CA CYS A 125 14.09 -0.16 6.30
C CYS A 125 15.34 -0.37 7.15
N LYS A 126 16.34 0.51 7.00
CA LYS A 126 17.56 0.46 7.81
C LYS A 126 17.27 0.72 9.29
N ALA A 127 16.47 1.73 9.62
CA ALA A 127 16.10 2.02 11.00
C ALA A 127 15.40 0.82 11.68
N ILE A 128 14.51 0.13 10.95
CA ILE A 128 13.86 -1.10 11.42
C ILE A 128 14.90 -2.20 11.63
N PHE A 129 15.76 -2.45 10.63
CA PHE A 129 16.78 -3.50 10.69
C PHE A 129 17.78 -3.29 11.84
N ASP A 130 18.21 -2.06 12.09
CA ASP A 130 19.16 -1.75 13.16
C ASP A 130 18.61 -2.11 14.56
N VAL A 131 17.29 -2.13 14.72
CA VAL A 131 16.61 -2.47 15.99
C VAL A 131 16.23 -3.95 16.06
N THR A 132 15.76 -4.54 14.97
CA THR A 132 15.17 -5.89 14.95
C THR A 132 16.11 -6.96 14.40
N GLY A 133 17.12 -6.59 13.63
CA GLY A 133 17.94 -7.50 12.84
C GLY A 133 17.22 -8.10 11.62
N GLN A 134 16.00 -7.66 11.31
CA GLN A 134 15.19 -8.17 10.20
C GLN A 134 14.83 -7.04 9.24
N MET A 135 15.12 -7.25 7.95
CA MET A 135 14.69 -6.32 6.90
C MET A 135 13.18 -6.47 6.67
N PRO A 136 12.40 -5.37 6.67
CA PRO A 136 10.99 -5.45 6.32
C PRO A 136 10.83 -5.76 4.82
N THR A 137 9.82 -6.56 4.49
CA THR A 137 9.45 -6.92 3.10
C THR A 137 8.16 -6.25 2.65
N LEU A 138 7.45 -5.59 3.58
CA LEU A 138 6.17 -4.93 3.32
C LEU A 138 6.34 -3.42 3.46
N PHE A 139 5.67 -2.69 2.57
CA PHE A 139 5.56 -1.24 2.63
C PHE A 139 4.11 -0.81 2.46
N ARG A 140 3.65 0.11 3.31
CA ARG A 140 2.39 0.83 3.11
C ARG A 140 2.70 2.30 2.84
N PRO A 141 2.21 2.92 1.75
CA PRO A 141 2.41 4.34 1.52
C PRO A 141 1.62 5.19 2.52
N PRO A 142 2.23 6.22 3.15
CA PRO A 142 1.51 7.23 3.91
C PRO A 142 0.32 7.80 3.13
N TYR A 143 -0.80 8.01 3.82
CA TYR A 143 -2.05 8.51 3.25
C TYR A 143 -2.63 7.64 2.11
N GLY A 144 -2.09 6.44 1.89
CA GLY A 144 -2.37 5.63 0.72
C GLY A 144 -1.97 6.29 -0.61
N ASP A 145 -1.06 7.26 -0.59
CA ASP A 145 -0.64 8.03 -1.77
C ASP A 145 0.54 7.35 -2.50
N TYR A 146 0.32 6.95 -3.75
CA TYR A 146 1.30 6.22 -4.55
C TYR A 146 1.25 6.57 -6.03
N GLY A 147 2.36 6.30 -6.73
CA GLY A 147 2.48 6.42 -8.18
C GLY A 147 3.38 5.34 -8.76
N ASN A 148 3.45 5.25 -10.10
CA ASN A 148 4.27 4.22 -10.76
C ASN A 148 5.77 4.34 -10.43
N ALA A 149 6.28 5.54 -10.15
CA ALA A 149 7.65 5.76 -9.71
C ALA A 149 7.92 5.02 -8.38
N LEU A 150 7.10 5.30 -7.36
CA LEU A 150 7.16 4.61 -6.07
C LEU A 150 7.05 3.08 -6.23
N MET A 151 6.08 2.60 -7.01
CA MET A 151 5.88 1.16 -7.22
C MET A 151 7.09 0.47 -7.86
N ARG A 152 7.82 1.14 -8.77
CA ARG A 152 9.07 0.60 -9.34
C ARG A 152 10.18 0.52 -8.30
N VAL A 153 10.35 1.57 -7.50
CA VAL A 153 11.36 1.59 -6.42
C VAL A 153 11.09 0.47 -5.41
N CYS A 154 9.83 0.31 -4.97
CA CYS A 154 9.45 -0.78 -4.07
C CYS A 154 9.82 -2.16 -4.66
N SER A 155 9.52 -2.38 -5.95
CA SER A 155 9.90 -3.63 -6.64
C SER A 155 11.42 -3.86 -6.65
N GLN A 156 12.22 -2.82 -6.92
CA GLN A 156 13.69 -2.91 -6.90
C GLN A 156 14.25 -3.21 -5.51
N LEU A 157 13.58 -2.72 -4.46
CA LEU A 157 13.96 -2.96 -3.06
C LEU A 157 13.37 -4.27 -2.50
N GLY A 158 12.59 -5.02 -3.28
CA GLY A 158 11.93 -6.24 -2.82
C GLY A 158 10.78 -6.00 -1.83
N LEU A 159 10.16 -4.82 -1.87
CA LEU A 159 9.04 -4.44 -1.00
C LEU A 159 7.69 -4.70 -1.70
N HIS A 160 6.83 -5.48 -1.05
CA HIS A 160 5.43 -5.62 -1.45
C HIS A 160 4.63 -4.41 -0.96
N VAL A 161 4.00 -3.70 -1.90
CA VAL A 161 3.21 -2.51 -1.58
C VAL A 161 1.79 -2.91 -1.21
N VAL A 162 1.39 -2.55 0.01
CA VAL A 162 0.12 -2.96 0.63
C VAL A 162 -0.73 -1.73 0.96
N GLN A 163 -2.02 -1.83 0.67
CA GLN A 163 -3.07 -0.89 1.06
C GLN A 163 -4.04 -1.60 2.02
N TRP A 164 -5.34 -1.30 1.93
CA TRP A 164 -6.38 -1.91 2.73
C TRP A 164 -7.70 -1.94 1.96
N SER A 165 -8.50 -2.99 2.15
CA SER A 165 -9.87 -3.08 1.64
C SER A 165 -10.90 -2.71 2.69
N VAL A 166 -10.52 -2.75 3.98
CA VAL A 166 -11.39 -2.42 5.12
C VAL A 166 -10.72 -1.36 5.98
N ASP A 167 -11.30 -0.15 5.95
CA ASP A 167 -10.83 0.98 6.77
C ASP A 167 -11.69 1.15 8.03
N SER A 168 -11.05 1.01 9.19
CA SER A 168 -11.69 1.18 10.49
C SER A 168 -12.08 2.64 10.78
N LEU A 169 -11.45 3.62 10.13
CA LEU A 169 -11.58 5.06 10.42
C LEU A 169 -11.42 5.43 11.90
N ASP A 170 -10.64 4.64 12.63
CA ASP A 170 -10.39 4.81 14.06
C ASP A 170 -9.73 6.17 14.39
N TRP A 171 -9.05 6.79 13.44
CA TRP A 171 -8.48 8.13 13.54
C TRP A 171 -9.50 9.29 13.52
N GLN A 172 -10.78 9.03 13.21
CA GLN A 172 -11.83 10.07 13.10
C GLN A 172 -12.55 10.38 14.43
N GLY A 173 -12.10 9.85 15.56
CA GLY A 173 -12.77 10.03 16.86
C GLY A 173 -14.09 9.25 16.98
N LEU A 174 -14.18 8.12 16.28
CA LEU A 174 -15.33 7.21 16.34
C LEU A 174 -15.35 6.43 17.65
N SER A 175 -16.54 6.06 18.15
CA SER A 175 -16.67 5.16 19.30
C SER A 175 -16.14 3.76 18.98
N ALA A 176 -15.82 2.98 20.02
CA ALA A 176 -15.35 1.62 19.88
C ALA A 176 -16.29 0.74 19.04
N GLU A 177 -17.60 0.86 19.24
CA GLU A 177 -18.63 0.12 18.51
C GLU A 177 -18.72 0.55 17.05
N GLN A 178 -18.53 1.84 16.78
CA GLN A 178 -18.51 2.35 15.40
C GLN A 178 -17.29 1.83 14.65
N ILE A 179 -16.10 1.86 15.28
CA ILE A 179 -14.87 1.28 14.73
C ILE A 179 -15.09 -0.22 14.44
N ALA A 180 -15.57 -0.97 15.42
CA ALA A 180 -15.81 -2.40 15.28
C ALA A 180 -16.82 -2.69 14.16
N CYS A 181 -17.96 -1.98 14.11
CA CYS A 181 -18.99 -2.12 13.08
C CYS A 181 -18.45 -1.94 11.66
N ARG A 182 -17.50 -1.02 11.46
CA ARG A 182 -16.86 -0.83 10.15
C ARG A 182 -16.00 -2.01 9.72
N VAL A 183 -15.39 -2.72 10.67
CA VAL A 183 -14.59 -3.92 10.45
C VAL A 183 -15.48 -5.15 10.24
N GLN A 184 -16.71 -5.17 10.78
CA GLN A 184 -17.66 -6.29 10.63
C GLN A 184 -18.09 -6.59 9.18
N LYS A 185 -17.68 -5.79 8.20
CA LYS A 185 -17.89 -6.12 6.78
C LYS A 185 -16.77 -6.98 6.19
N ALA A 186 -15.69 -7.21 6.95
CA ALA A 186 -14.51 -7.91 6.47
C ALA A 186 -14.84 -9.35 6.06
N GLN A 187 -14.16 -9.81 5.01
CA GLN A 187 -14.28 -11.12 4.43
C GLN A 187 -12.90 -11.77 4.29
N SER A 188 -12.88 -13.04 3.93
CA SER A 188 -11.65 -13.77 3.63
C SER A 188 -10.80 -13.02 2.61
N GLY A 189 -9.54 -12.75 2.95
CA GLY A 189 -8.56 -12.05 2.14
C GLY A 189 -8.56 -10.53 2.27
N ASP A 190 -9.43 -9.95 3.11
CA ASP A 190 -9.39 -8.52 3.37
C ASP A 190 -8.16 -8.11 4.19
N ILE A 191 -7.75 -6.85 3.99
CA ILE A 191 -6.69 -6.20 4.76
C ILE A 191 -7.33 -5.04 5.52
N ILE A 192 -7.27 -5.11 6.85
CA ILE A 192 -7.86 -4.14 7.77
C ILE A 192 -6.81 -3.11 8.18
N LEU A 193 -7.13 -1.83 8.01
CA LEU A 193 -6.34 -0.70 8.51
C LEU A 193 -6.88 -0.18 9.84
N CYS A 194 -5.99 -0.11 10.83
CA CYS A 194 -6.14 0.59 12.11
C CYS A 194 -4.89 1.45 12.38
N HIS A 195 -4.91 2.22 13.46
CA HIS A 195 -3.78 3.05 13.90
C HIS A 195 -3.38 2.72 15.34
N ASN A 196 -2.08 2.83 15.64
CA ASN A 196 -1.54 2.45 16.93
C ASN A 196 -1.87 3.44 18.08
N ASN A 197 -2.49 4.59 17.76
CA ASN A 197 -2.71 5.69 18.68
C ASN A 197 -4.15 6.24 18.71
N SER A 198 -5.09 5.66 17.94
CA SER A 198 -6.51 6.06 17.94
C SER A 198 -7.11 5.99 19.34
N ASP A 199 -7.98 6.95 19.69
CA ASP A 199 -8.53 7.13 21.04
C ASP A 199 -9.25 5.89 21.58
N HIS A 200 -9.96 5.15 20.73
CA HIS A 200 -10.85 4.05 21.15
C HIS A 200 -10.45 2.67 20.58
N ILE A 201 -9.24 2.55 20.01
CA ILE A 201 -8.80 1.28 19.40
C ILE A 201 -8.67 0.14 20.41
N THR A 202 -8.27 0.44 21.65
CA THR A 202 -8.10 -0.57 22.70
C THR A 202 -9.42 -1.17 23.17
N GLU A 203 -10.51 -0.44 23.04
CA GLU A 203 -11.88 -0.87 23.33
C GLU A 203 -12.52 -1.53 22.11
N ALA A 204 -12.21 -1.05 20.90
CA ALA A 204 -12.74 -1.60 19.65
C ALA A 204 -12.14 -2.97 19.30
N LEU A 205 -10.84 -3.16 19.56
CA LEU A 205 -10.10 -4.33 19.13
C LEU A 205 -10.69 -5.66 19.70
N PRO A 206 -11.03 -5.78 20.99
CA PRO A 206 -11.74 -6.96 21.50
C PRO A 206 -13.05 -7.25 20.73
N LEU A 207 -13.86 -6.23 20.45
CA LEU A 207 -15.11 -6.38 19.70
C LEU A 207 -14.87 -6.87 18.26
N MET A 208 -13.82 -6.36 17.61
CA MET A 208 -13.41 -6.79 16.27
C MET A 208 -13.00 -8.27 16.26
N LEU A 209 -12.18 -8.67 17.23
CA LEU A 209 -11.65 -10.04 17.32
C LEU A 209 -12.74 -11.05 17.69
N GLU A 210 -13.63 -10.70 18.62
CA GLU A 210 -14.79 -11.54 18.99
C GLU A 210 -15.74 -11.72 17.82
N TRP A 211 -16.03 -10.64 17.08
CA TRP A 211 -16.85 -10.74 15.88
C TRP A 211 -16.22 -11.63 14.82
N GLY A 212 -14.91 -11.48 14.57
CA GLY A 212 -14.22 -12.33 13.59
C GLY A 212 -14.23 -13.79 14.02
N LYS A 213 -14.07 -14.09 15.31
CA LYS A 213 -14.23 -15.44 15.86
C LYS A 213 -15.63 -16.02 15.62
N ILE A 214 -16.69 -15.23 15.82
CA ILE A 214 -18.08 -15.64 15.53
C ILE A 214 -18.27 -15.96 14.04
N LYS A 215 -17.59 -15.21 13.15
CA LYS A 215 -17.62 -15.43 11.70
C LYS A 215 -16.70 -16.53 11.20
N GLY A 216 -15.85 -17.09 12.07
CA GLY A 216 -14.82 -18.05 11.68
C GLY A 216 -13.66 -17.45 10.88
N LEU A 217 -13.44 -16.13 11.02
CA LEU A 217 -12.29 -15.44 10.44
C LEU A 217 -11.04 -15.67 11.29
N ASN A 218 -9.91 -15.84 10.60
CA ASN A 218 -8.59 -16.04 11.21
C ASN A 218 -7.74 -14.80 10.95
N PHE A 219 -7.58 -13.95 11.97
CA PHE A 219 -6.72 -12.78 11.88
C PHE A 219 -5.25 -13.19 11.82
N ARG A 220 -4.52 -12.66 10.84
CA ARG A 220 -3.10 -12.95 10.60
C ARG A 220 -2.33 -11.68 10.25
N PRO A 221 -0.99 -11.71 10.33
CA PRO A 221 -0.15 -10.72 9.68
C PRO A 221 -0.39 -10.69 8.15
N VAL A 222 -0.20 -9.53 7.55
CA VAL A 222 -0.33 -9.29 6.11
C VAL A 222 0.54 -10.25 5.31
N GLY A 223 1.79 -10.49 5.70
CA GLY A 223 2.70 -11.40 4.99
C GLY A 223 2.22 -12.86 4.94
N GLU A 224 1.35 -13.28 5.86
CA GLU A 224 0.73 -14.61 5.85
C GLU A 224 -0.56 -14.67 5.00
N VAL A 225 -1.11 -13.53 4.63
CA VAL A 225 -2.35 -13.42 3.84
C VAL A 225 -2.04 -13.19 2.36
N ILE A 226 -1.04 -12.36 2.05
CA ILE A 226 -0.64 -12.06 0.68
C ILE A 226 0.15 -13.22 0.05
N TYR A 227 0.13 -13.26 -1.27
CA TYR A 227 1.04 -14.10 -2.05
C TYR A 227 2.34 -13.33 -2.33
N THR A 228 3.49 -13.96 -2.13
CA THR A 228 4.80 -13.31 -2.38
C THR A 228 5.39 -13.70 -3.73
N ASP A 229 4.88 -14.76 -4.36
CA ASP A 229 5.32 -15.25 -5.67
C ASP A 229 4.12 -15.67 -6.54
N ASN A 230 4.37 -15.74 -7.85
CA ASN A 230 3.41 -16.24 -8.84
C ASN A 230 1.96 -15.74 -8.69
N TYR A 231 1.78 -14.44 -8.52
CA TYR A 231 0.47 -13.81 -8.39
C TYR A 231 0.22 -12.74 -9.46
N THR A 232 -1.03 -12.31 -9.57
CA THR A 232 -1.42 -11.10 -10.29
C THR A 232 -2.21 -10.18 -9.38
N VAL A 233 -2.14 -8.86 -9.63
CA VAL A 233 -2.99 -7.85 -8.99
C VAL A 233 -3.81 -7.17 -10.07
N ASP A 234 -5.13 -7.21 -9.93
CA ASP A 234 -6.03 -6.61 -10.91
C ASP A 234 -6.20 -5.08 -10.72
N GLY A 235 -7.03 -4.46 -11.55
CA GLY A 235 -7.26 -3.00 -11.50
C GLY A 235 -7.94 -2.51 -10.22
N SER A 236 -8.57 -3.40 -9.44
CA SER A 236 -9.15 -3.11 -8.13
C SER A 236 -8.17 -3.26 -6.98
N GLY A 237 -6.99 -3.82 -7.23
CA GLY A 237 -6.01 -4.14 -6.20
C GLY A 237 -6.22 -5.51 -5.56
N LYS A 238 -7.12 -6.35 -6.09
CA LYS A 238 -7.29 -7.72 -5.63
C LYS A 238 -6.15 -8.59 -6.17
N GLN A 239 -5.44 -9.25 -5.25
CA GLN A 239 -4.36 -10.17 -5.54
C GLN A 239 -4.88 -11.59 -5.71
N THR A 240 -4.48 -12.29 -6.77
CA THR A 240 -4.89 -13.68 -7.04
C THR A 240 -3.65 -14.53 -7.33
N GLN A 241 -3.58 -15.73 -6.72
CA GLN A 241 -2.53 -16.70 -7.06
C GLN A 241 -2.74 -17.20 -8.49
N ASN A 242 -1.70 -17.15 -9.32
CA ASN A 242 -1.78 -17.71 -10.65
C ASN A 242 -1.77 -19.23 -10.54
N LYS A 243 -2.68 -19.89 -11.26
CA LYS A 243 -2.65 -21.34 -11.41
C LYS A 243 -1.37 -21.72 -12.18
N GLN A 244 -0.64 -22.70 -11.68
CA GLN A 244 0.47 -23.33 -12.40
C GLN A 244 -0.05 -24.02 -13.67
#